data_AF-A0A7K8H7N0-F1
#
_entry.id   AF-A0A7K8H7N0-F1
#
_cell.length_a   1.000
_cell.length_b   1.000
_cell.length_c   1.000
_cell.angle_alpha   90.00
_cell.angle_beta   90.00
_cell.angle_gamma   90.00
#
_symmetry.space_group_name_H-M   'P 1'
#
loop_
_entity.id
_entity.type
_entity.pdbx_description
1 polymer ?
#
loop_
_entity_poly.entity_id
_entity_poly.type
_entity_poly.pdbx_seq_one_letter_code
_entity_poly.pdbx_strand_id
1 'polypeptide(L)'
;RRELRPFGVQVSIIEPGGFQTGMIDPAPLVEGFVRLWERLPAEAQAAYGRHYVNKYAKSTTLLHRLSSSRLSHVTDAMTHALLSRCPRSRYAAGWDARLIFLPLSYCPAWLSDTI
;
A
#
# COMPACT_ATOMS: atom_id res chain seq x y z
N ARG A 1 -7.51 -15.38 12.86
CA ARG A 1 -6.71 -16.51 12.30
C ARG A 1 -6.50 -17.65 13.30
N ARG A 2 -5.94 -17.39 14.49
CA ARG A 2 -5.67 -18.44 15.50
C ARG A 2 -6.96 -18.98 16.14
N GLU A 3 -7.89 -18.08 16.45
CA GLU A 3 -9.20 -18.41 17.04
C GLU A 3 -10.10 -19.25 16.13
N LEU A 4 -9.92 -19.17 14.81
CA LEU A 4 -10.72 -19.90 13.83
C LEU A 4 -10.17 -21.30 13.52
N ARG A 5 -8.94 -21.61 13.96
CA ARG A 5 -8.32 -22.92 13.72
C ARG A 5 -9.10 -24.09 14.32
N PRO A 6 -9.65 -24.02 15.55
CA PRO A 6 -10.44 -25.13 16.11
C PRO A 6 -11.69 -25.46 15.29
N PHE A 7 -12.20 -24.51 14.50
CA PHE A 7 -13.36 -24.68 13.63
C PHE A 7 -13.00 -25.19 12.23
N GLY A 8 -11.73 -25.54 11.98
CA GLY A 8 -11.25 -25.97 10.66
C GLY A 8 -11.21 -24.86 9.61
N VAL A 9 -11.40 -23.59 10.00
CA VAL A 9 -11.43 -22.46 9.08
C VAL A 9 -10.02 -21.92 8.85
N GLN A 10 -9.52 -22.08 7.63
CA GLN A 10 -8.25 -21.51 7.19
C GLN A 10 -8.45 -20.07 6.71
N VAL A 11 -7.65 -19.15 7.27
CA VAL A 11 -7.68 -17.73 6.90
C VAL A 11 -6.32 -17.32 6.33
N SER A 12 -6.36 -16.64 5.18
CA SER A 12 -5.19 -16.19 4.43
C SER A 12 -5.28 -14.68 4.18
N ILE A 13 -4.19 -13.95 4.42
CA ILE A 13 -4.09 -12.51 4.17
C ILE A 13 -3.37 -12.30 2.84
N ILE A 14 -3.93 -11.47 1.96
CA ILE A 14 -3.28 -11.04 0.72
C ILE A 14 -2.79 -9.61 0.92
N GLU A 15 -1.49 -9.39 0.80
CA GLU A 15 -0.83 -8.11 1.02
C GLU A 15 -0.23 -7.64 -0.31
N PRO A 16 -0.98 -6.82 -1.07
CA PRO A 16 -0.48 -6.25 -2.31
C PRO A 16 0.53 -5.14 -2.06
N GLY A 17 1.54 -5.06 -2.92
CA GLY A 17 2.37 -3.87 -3.10
C GLY A 17 1.65 -2.79 -3.91
N GLY A 18 2.42 -1.96 -4.62
CA GLY A 18 1.90 -0.94 -5.53
C GLY A 18 1.33 -1.55 -6.81
N PHE A 19 0.03 -1.40 -7.02
CA PHE A 19 -0.66 -1.81 -8.25
C PHE A 19 -1.51 -0.69 -8.82
N GLN A 20 -1.42 -0.50 -10.14
CA GLN A 20 -2.18 0.52 -10.87
C GLN A 20 -3.66 0.16 -10.88
N THR A 21 -4.37 0.73 -9.92
CA THR A 21 -5.82 0.65 -9.77
C THR A 21 -6.37 2.06 -9.66
N GLY A 22 -7.68 2.24 -9.85
CA GLY A 22 -8.31 3.58 -9.72
C GLY A 22 -8.13 4.21 -8.34
N MET A 23 -7.80 3.42 -7.31
CA MET A 23 -7.50 3.92 -5.96
C MET A 23 -6.22 4.77 -5.91
N ILE A 24 -5.23 4.46 -6.75
CA ILE A 24 -3.94 5.16 -6.77
C ILE A 24 -3.75 6.07 -7.98
N ASP A 25 -4.83 6.39 -8.69
CA ASP A 25 -4.79 7.33 -9.81
C ASP A 25 -4.33 8.72 -9.30
N PRO A 26 -3.21 9.27 -9.83
CA PRO A 26 -2.68 10.54 -9.38
C PRO A 26 -3.65 11.71 -9.54
N ALA A 27 -4.47 11.74 -10.59
CA ALA A 27 -5.33 12.89 -10.86
C ALA A 27 -6.37 13.13 -9.74
N PRO A 28 -7.27 12.18 -9.42
CA PRO A 28 -8.26 12.37 -8.36
C PRO A 28 -7.63 12.45 -6.96
N LEU A 29 -6.52 11.75 -6.72
CA LEU A 29 -5.82 11.80 -5.43
C LEU A 29 -5.21 13.16 -5.15
N VAL A 30 -4.53 13.75 -6.14
CA VAL A 30 -3.91 15.07 -5.99
C VAL A 30 -4.96 16.15 -5.89
N GLU A 31 -6.02 16.07 -6.71
CA GLU A 31 -7.13 17.02 -6.62
C GLU A 31 -7.81 16.98 -5.23
N GLY A 32 -8.13 15.80 -4.72
CA GLY A 32 -8.72 15.63 -3.40
C GLY A 32 -7.82 16.17 -2.29
N PHE A 33 -6.50 15.96 -2.41
CA PHE A 33 -5.53 16.48 -1.46
C PHE A 33 -5.42 18.02 -1.49
N VAL A 34 -5.43 18.64 -2.68
CA VAL A 34 -5.44 20.11 -2.81
C VAL A 34 -6.71 20.71 -2.20
N ARG A 35 -7.88 20.11 -2.45
CA ARG A 35 -9.14 20.54 -1.83
C ARG A 35 -9.11 20.44 -0.31
N LEU A 36 -8.48 19.40 0.24
CA LEU A 36 -8.29 19.26 1.69
C LEU A 36 -7.33 20.32 2.22
N TRP A 37 -6.22 20.58 1.53
CA TRP A 37 -5.26 21.61 1.87
C TRP A 37 -5.90 23.00 1.98
N GLU A 38 -6.71 23.38 1.00
CA GLU A 38 -7.38 24.69 0.97
C GLU A 38 -8.36 24.90 2.14
N ARG A 39 -8.86 23.80 2.74
CA ARG A 39 -9.78 23.84 3.88
C ARG A 39 -9.07 23.81 5.23
N LEU A 40 -7.75 23.64 5.26
CA LEU A 40 -7.00 23.62 6.51
C LEU A 40 -6.95 25.02 7.16
N PRO A 41 -6.93 25.11 8.49
CA PRO A 41 -6.64 26.37 9.19
C PRO A 41 -5.30 26.98 8.74
N ALA A 42 -5.20 28.30 8.77
CA ALA A 42 -4.00 29.02 8.34
C ALA A 42 -2.73 28.57 9.10
N GLU A 43 -2.86 28.25 10.40
CA GLU A 43 -1.77 27.73 11.22
C GLU A 43 -1.23 26.40 10.67
N ALA A 44 -2.12 25.46 10.31
CA ALA A 44 -1.72 24.18 9.72
C ALA A 44 -1.11 24.36 8.33
N GLN A 45 -1.67 25.25 7.50
CA GLN A 45 -1.10 25.57 6.19
C GLN A 45 0.30 26.19 6.32
N ALA A 46 0.53 27.03 7.32
CA ALA A 46 1.85 27.61 7.60
C ALA A 46 2.83 26.55 8.11
N ALA A 47 2.41 25.67 9.02
CA ALA A 47 3.24 24.61 9.58
C ALA A 47 3.75 23.62 8.54
N TYR A 48 2.88 23.14 7.65
CA TYR A 48 3.27 22.20 6.58
C TYR A 48 3.91 22.91 5.37
N GLY A 49 3.47 24.14 5.08
CA GLY A 49 3.90 24.92 3.93
C GLY A 49 3.41 24.36 2.58
N ARG A 50 3.30 25.24 1.57
CA ARG A 50 2.84 24.86 0.24
C ARG A 50 3.77 23.88 -0.50
N HIS A 51 5.04 23.81 -0.08
CA HIS A 51 5.98 22.81 -0.58
C HIS A 51 5.48 21.37 -0.34
N TYR A 52 4.78 21.12 0.77
CA TYR A 52 4.25 19.80 1.11
C TYR A 52 3.25 19.29 0.07
N VAL A 53 2.35 20.16 -0.39
CA VAL A 53 1.37 19.85 -1.46
C VAL A 53 2.08 19.47 -2.76
N ASN A 54 3.09 20.25 -3.15
CA ASN A 54 3.87 19.98 -4.35
C ASN A 54 4.67 18.66 -4.24
N LYS A 55 5.23 18.38 -3.06
CA LYS A 55 5.92 17.11 -2.77
C LYS A 55 4.96 15.93 -2.87
N TYR A 56 3.78 16.04 -2.25
CA TYR A 56 2.73 15.02 -2.33
C TYR A 56 2.35 14.71 -3.78
N ALA A 57 2.06 15.72 -4.59
CA ALA A 57 1.69 15.52 -6.00
C ALA A 57 2.77 14.79 -6.82
N LYS A 58 4.04 15.15 -6.61
CA LYS A 58 5.18 14.48 -7.24
C LYS A 58 5.31 13.03 -6.74
N SER A 59 5.22 12.81 -5.43
CA SER A 59 5.30 11.48 -4.83
C SER A 59 4.20 10.55 -5.30
N THR A 60 2.94 11.02 -5.38
CA THR A 60 1.82 10.22 -5.90
C THR A 60 2.03 9.83 -7.36
N THR A 61 2.50 10.76 -8.19
CA THR A 61 2.81 10.48 -9.61
C THR A 61 3.95 9.46 -9.73
N LEU A 62 5.00 9.59 -8.92
CA LEU A 62 6.11 8.65 -8.89
C LEU A 62 5.66 7.26 -8.43
N LEU A 63 4.89 7.18 -7.34
CA LEU A 63 4.37 5.94 -6.78
C LEU A 63 3.50 5.20 -7.81
N HIS A 64 2.63 5.90 -8.52
CA HIS A 64 1.83 5.32 -9.59
C HIS A 64 2.69 4.77 -10.74
N ARG A 65 3.77 5.48 -11.12
CA ARG A 65 4.72 5.00 -12.14
C ARG A 65 5.51 3.77 -11.69
N LEU A 66 5.87 3.69 -10.41
CA LEU A 66 6.58 2.53 -9.83
C LEU A 66 5.65 1.34 -9.57
N SER A 67 4.34 1.59 -9.50
CA SER A 67 3.34 0.55 -9.30
C SER A 67 3.18 -0.34 -10.53
N SER A 68 2.97 -1.63 -10.29
CA SER A 68 2.79 -2.62 -11.36
C SER A 68 1.40 -2.48 -12.00
N SER A 69 1.35 -2.51 -13.34
CA SER A 69 0.08 -2.65 -14.09
C SER A 69 -0.45 -4.09 -14.09
N ARG A 70 0.37 -5.07 -13.70
CA ARG A 70 0.01 -6.49 -13.75
C ARG A 70 -0.72 -6.92 -12.48
N LEU A 71 -2.04 -6.72 -12.47
CA LEU A 71 -2.92 -7.10 -11.37
C LEU A 71 -2.98 -8.61 -11.11
N SER A 72 -2.55 -9.43 -12.08
CA SER A 72 -2.60 -10.89 -11.97
C SER A 72 -1.85 -11.42 -10.74
N HIS A 73 -0.79 -10.74 -10.29
CA HIS A 73 -0.06 -11.15 -9.09
C HIS A 73 -0.93 -11.21 -7.82
N VAL A 74 -1.95 -10.35 -7.73
CA VAL A 74 -2.91 -10.36 -6.62
C VAL A 74 -3.91 -11.49 -6.80
N THR A 75 -4.48 -11.63 -8.01
CA THR A 75 -5.49 -12.67 -8.29
C THR A 75 -4.91 -14.08 -8.24
N ASP A 76 -3.64 -14.26 -8.60
CA ASP A 76 -2.92 -15.53 -8.52
C ASP A 76 -2.70 -15.92 -7.04
N ALA A 77 -2.37 -14.94 -6.19
CA ALA A 77 -2.26 -15.15 -4.75
C ALA A 77 -3.62 -15.52 -4.12
N MET A 78 -4.71 -14.88 -4.56
CA MET A 78 -6.08 -15.24 -4.15
C MET A 78 -6.44 -16.65 -4.62
N THR A 79 -6.17 -16.98 -5.88
CA THR A 79 -6.41 -18.29 -6.47
C THR A 79 -5.67 -19.38 -5.69
N HIS A 80 -4.38 -19.18 -5.40
CA HIS A 80 -3.62 -20.12 -4.59
C HIS A 80 -4.16 -20.22 -3.15
N ALA A 81 -4.60 -19.12 -2.54
CA ALA A 81 -5.18 -19.13 -1.20
C ALA A 81 -6.48 -19.93 -1.11
N LEU A 82 -7.28 -19.95 -2.17
CA LEU A 82 -8.57 -20.64 -2.24
C LEU A 82 -8.46 -22.10 -2.67
N LEU A 83 -7.59 -22.40 -3.65
CA LEU A 83 -7.54 -23.71 -4.30
C LEU A 83 -6.43 -24.63 -3.78
N SER A 84 -5.46 -24.12 -3.03
CA SER A 84 -4.36 -24.94 -2.52
C SER A 84 -4.81 -25.86 -1.39
N ARG A 85 -4.33 -27.11 -1.43
CA ARG A 85 -4.50 -28.07 -0.32
C ARG A 85 -3.89 -27.56 1.00
N CYS A 86 -2.85 -26.74 0.92
CA CYS A 86 -2.16 -26.17 2.08
C CYS A 86 -1.94 -24.66 1.89
N PRO A 87 -2.97 -23.83 2.09
CA PRO A 87 -2.85 -22.39 1.88
C PRO A 87 -1.86 -21.78 2.87
N ARG A 88 -1.00 -20.89 2.38
CA ARG A 88 -0.21 -20.02 3.27
C ARG A 88 -1.15 -19.07 3.99
N SER A 89 -0.71 -18.63 5.15
CA SER A 89 -1.51 -17.71 5.94
C SER A 89 -1.36 -16.23 5.55
N ARG A 90 -0.29 -15.89 4.83
CA ARG A 90 -0.01 -14.54 4.33
C ARG A 90 0.67 -14.66 2.97
N TYR A 91 0.25 -13.85 2.02
CA TYR A 91 0.78 -13.79 0.67
C TYR A 91 1.18 -12.35 0.35
N ALA A 92 2.47 -12.11 0.16
CA ALA A 92 2.95 -10.88 -0.43
C ALA A 92 2.78 -10.95 -1.95
N ALA A 93 1.94 -10.08 -2.51
CA ALA A 93 1.67 -9.98 -3.93
C ALA A 93 2.40 -8.75 -4.50
N GLY A 94 3.26 -8.98 -5.49
CA GLY A 94 4.19 -7.96 -6.01
C GLY A 94 5.63 -8.22 -5.58
N TRP A 95 6.57 -7.74 -6.38
CA TRP A 95 8.01 -7.89 -6.11
C TRP A 95 8.46 -6.91 -5.01
N ASP A 96 7.92 -5.70 -5.04
CA ASP A 96 8.07 -4.63 -4.06
C ASP A 96 7.55 -5.06 -2.67
N ALA A 97 6.38 -5.69 -2.61
CA ALA A 97 5.86 -6.28 -1.37
C ALA A 97 6.84 -7.29 -0.74
N ARG A 98 7.51 -8.09 -1.57
CA ARG A 98 8.41 -9.15 -1.12
C ARG A 98 9.81 -8.65 -0.79
N LEU A 99 10.34 -7.68 -1.55
CA LEU A 99 11.73 -7.26 -1.48
C LEU A 99 11.95 -5.92 -0.76
N ILE A 100 10.90 -5.10 -0.63
CA ILE A 100 11.00 -3.79 0.03
C ILE A 100 10.22 -3.83 1.33
N PHE A 101 8.90 -3.98 1.26
CA PHE A 101 8.04 -3.83 2.44
C PHE A 101 8.22 -4.95 3.46
N LEU A 102 8.39 -6.20 3.00
CA LEU A 102 8.59 -7.32 3.91
C LEU A 102 9.91 -7.20 4.70
N PRO A 103 11.10 -6.96 4.08
CA PRO A 103 12.32 -6.70 4.83
C PRO A 103 12.22 -5.50 5.77
N LEU A 104 11.66 -4.38 5.28
CA LEU A 104 11.49 -3.16 6.06
C LEU A 104 10.64 -3.39 7.33
N SER A 105 9.65 -4.29 7.26
CA SER A 105 8.83 -4.64 8.42
C SER A 105 9.60 -5.34 9.56
N TYR A 106 10.77 -5.90 9.27
CA TYR A 106 11.67 -6.49 10.26
C TYR A 106 12.84 -5.56 10.63
N CYS A 107 13.00 -4.43 9.94
CA CYS A 107 14.04 -3.47 10.25
C CYS A 107 13.74 -2.71 11.56
N PRO A 108 14.77 -2.28 12.30
CA PRO A 108 14.59 -1.38 13.44
C PRO A 108 13.87 -0.10 13.03
N ALA A 109 13.03 0.44 13.93
CA ALA A 109 12.23 1.64 13.67
C ALA A 109 13.07 2.83 13.15
N TRP A 110 14.26 3.05 13.72
CA TRP A 110 15.14 4.14 13.30
C TRP A 110 15.56 4.06 11.83
N LEU A 111 15.67 2.86 11.26
CA LEU A 111 15.99 2.67 9.84
C LEU A 111 14.73 2.88 8.99
N SER A 112 13.62 2.32 9.43
CA SER A 112 12.34 2.44 8.73
C SER A 112 11.79 3.87 8.68
N ASP A 113 12.03 4.68 9.71
CA ASP A 113 11.58 6.08 9.79
C ASP A 113 12.40 7.02 8.87
N THR A 114 13.58 6.58 8.43
CA THR A 114 14.45 7.39 7.54
C THR A 114 14.16 7.21 6.05
N ILE A 115 13.39 6.18 5.69
CA ILE A 115 13.05 5.79 4.32
C ILE A 115 11.67 6.33 3.96
#